data_AF-A0A2G1VH32-F1
#
_entry.id   AF-A0A2G1VH32-F1
#
_cell.length_a   1.000
_cell.length_b   1.000
_cell.length_c   1.000
_cell.angle_alpha   90.00
_cell.angle_beta   90.00
_cell.angle_gamma   90.00
#
_symmetry.space_group_name_H-M   'P 1'
#
loop_
_entity.id
_entity.type
_entity.pdbx_description
1 polymer ?
#
loop_
_entity_poly.entity_id
_entity_poly.type
_entity_poly.pdbx_seq_one_letter_code
_entity_poly.pdbx_strand_id
1 'polypeptide(L)'
;MTVAENLAELDEQEVQERNLVNTFLPFRQQRSNTAGYDFDAIAGSVLATALQKQLTKGSTIESFRDAVFARLAPKLTDDSINGLIETMYFEGNASGLFKVSPEFLIFKTIQADVSTNKHISQVLTNFILNERTEFPRLSSDVNFLEKELVEEFQKFLTNSSNEPTEHPYLPFLSKLFSEDLRFLLEHPTYFLQNLSLFFNLYNFLYSAQLALNVNGWTETPDSKPLFFILDTEKASLERKQVGEAFDQLIVKVADLFPVLSMLEYLNQPQNKKAKKFPLWRVFQDIDAMPELQKLEVRNSLEAFCKRYREKRSLEALDGYAATVKGMFGHLSETAKEIFSRRGTNQFTVNSKFVNAFEYEVASHFIQVRGRSGRVLTVSQDYLLLLTNLSIGDRKQIQFQELLSEFKKRGVWFDRQSEQAIIRFLERIGNVERMSDSGDAVYVRKTL
;
A
#
# COMPACT_ATOMS: atom_id res chain seq x y z
N MET A 1 -12.46 3.20 -20.14
CA MET A 1 -11.32 3.42 -21.04
C MET A 1 -10.42 2.19 -21.08
N THR A 2 -9.81 1.90 -22.23
CA THR A 2 -8.94 0.73 -22.51
C THR A 2 -7.49 1.15 -22.74
N VAL A 3 -6.57 0.18 -22.78
CA VAL A 3 -5.16 0.42 -23.14
C VAL A 3 -5.03 1.00 -24.56
N ALA A 4 -5.82 0.51 -25.52
CA ALA A 4 -5.79 1.01 -26.90
C ALA A 4 -6.19 2.51 -26.97
N GLU A 5 -7.25 2.90 -26.25
CA GLU A 5 -7.65 4.31 -26.17
C GLU A 5 -6.57 5.17 -25.50
N ASN A 6 -5.86 4.64 -24.49
CA ASN A 6 -4.74 5.35 -23.87
C ASN A 6 -3.60 5.62 -24.87
N LEU A 7 -3.25 4.61 -25.66
CA LEU A 7 -2.13 4.65 -26.61
C LEU A 7 -2.41 5.44 -27.88
N ALA A 8 -3.67 5.57 -28.29
CA ALA A 8 -4.06 6.37 -29.45
C ALA A 8 -3.60 7.84 -29.35
N GLU A 9 -3.54 8.37 -28.14
CA GLU A 9 -3.10 9.75 -27.85
C GLU A 9 -1.58 9.88 -27.69
N LEU A 10 -0.81 8.78 -27.73
CA LEU A 10 0.61 8.78 -27.36
C LEU A 10 1.45 9.71 -28.26
N ASP A 11 1.13 9.78 -29.55
CA ASP A 11 1.85 10.61 -30.51
C ASP A 11 1.58 12.11 -30.34
N GLU A 12 0.41 12.47 -29.82
CA GLU A 12 0.02 13.87 -29.57
C GLU A 12 0.50 14.37 -28.21
N GLN A 13 0.90 13.47 -27.31
CA GLN A 13 1.37 13.84 -25.97
C GLN A 13 2.74 14.53 -25.99
N GLU A 14 2.77 15.73 -25.41
CA GLU A 14 4.02 16.44 -25.17
C GLU A 14 4.80 15.85 -23.97
N VAL A 15 6.07 15.53 -24.19
CA VAL A 15 7.00 15.15 -23.13
C VAL A 15 7.30 16.37 -22.25
N GLN A 16 6.69 16.37 -21.07
CA GLN A 16 6.83 17.43 -20.07
C GLN A 16 8.26 17.57 -19.53
N GLU A 17 8.69 18.82 -19.27
CA GLU A 17 9.98 19.08 -18.62
C GLU A 17 10.04 18.51 -17.20
N ARG A 18 8.94 18.66 -16.44
CA ARG A 18 8.78 18.08 -15.11
C ARG A 18 8.28 16.64 -15.23
N ASN A 19 9.05 15.70 -14.69
CA ASN A 19 8.62 14.32 -14.56
C ASN A 19 7.53 14.21 -13.50
N LEU A 20 6.49 13.42 -13.79
CA LEU A 20 5.36 13.17 -12.92
C LEU A 20 5.27 11.67 -12.67
N VAL A 21 4.91 11.28 -11.46
CA VAL A 21 4.49 9.91 -11.10
C VAL A 21 3.32 10.05 -10.15
N ASN A 22 2.10 10.03 -10.68
CA ASN A 22 0.86 10.24 -9.94
C ASN A 22 0.14 8.92 -9.62
N THR A 23 0.49 7.85 -10.32
CA THR A 23 -0.15 6.53 -10.26
C THR A 23 0.83 5.48 -9.73
N PHE A 24 0.30 4.46 -9.05
CA PHE A 24 1.04 3.30 -8.52
C PHE A 24 2.15 3.55 -7.49
N LEU A 25 2.66 4.77 -7.31
CA LEU A 25 3.72 5.05 -6.32
C LEU A 25 3.09 5.66 -5.06
N PRO A 26 3.16 5.00 -3.89
CA PRO A 26 2.41 5.41 -2.71
C PRO A 26 3.15 6.47 -1.88
N PHE A 27 4.42 6.75 -2.18
CA PHE A 27 5.28 7.67 -1.43
C PHE A 27 5.93 8.73 -2.32
N ARG A 28 6.23 9.87 -1.72
CA ARG A 28 6.99 10.99 -2.31
C ARG A 28 7.79 11.66 -1.20
N GLN A 29 8.91 12.27 -1.54
CA GLN A 29 9.69 13.04 -0.56
C GLN A 29 8.82 14.14 0.06
N GLN A 30 8.64 14.08 1.38
CA GLN A 30 7.95 15.13 2.13
C GLN A 30 8.76 16.42 2.13
N ARG A 31 8.07 17.56 2.00
CA ARG A 31 8.70 18.89 1.99
C ARG A 31 9.07 19.39 3.40
N SER A 32 8.55 18.77 4.46
CA SER A 32 8.88 19.09 5.85
C SER A 32 9.36 17.84 6.59
N ASN A 33 10.33 18.02 7.49
CA ASN A 33 10.93 16.95 8.29
C ASN A 33 10.06 16.51 9.50
N THR A 34 8.76 16.83 9.54
CA THR A 34 8.00 16.87 10.80
C THR A 34 6.65 16.18 10.85
N ALA A 35 6.11 15.61 9.76
CA ALA A 35 4.85 14.89 9.85
C ALA A 35 4.93 13.55 9.12
N GLY A 36 5.10 12.46 9.87
CA GLY A 36 4.94 11.10 9.33
C GLY A 36 3.53 10.87 8.75
N TYR A 37 3.28 9.67 8.22
CA TYR A 37 1.96 9.34 7.66
C TYR A 37 0.85 9.46 8.71
N ASP A 38 -0.24 10.11 8.33
CA ASP A 38 -1.47 10.13 9.14
C ASP A 38 -2.28 8.87 8.78
N PHE A 39 -1.95 7.77 9.46
CA PHE A 39 -2.62 6.49 9.20
C PHE A 39 -4.10 6.51 9.55
N ASP A 40 -4.53 7.36 10.49
CA ASP A 40 -5.95 7.52 10.80
C ASP A 40 -6.71 8.14 9.62
N ALA A 41 -6.11 9.13 8.95
CA ALA A 41 -6.68 9.72 7.74
C ALA A 41 -6.70 8.73 6.56
N ILE A 42 -5.61 7.99 6.36
CA ILE A 42 -5.53 6.93 5.33
C ILE A 42 -6.62 5.87 5.60
N ALA A 43 -6.77 5.43 6.85
CA ALA A 43 -7.80 4.52 7.27
C ALA A 43 -9.20 5.08 7.00
N GLY A 44 -9.45 6.36 7.27
CA GLY A 44 -10.71 7.03 6.94
C GLY A 44 -11.09 6.89 5.46
N SER A 45 -10.15 7.17 4.55
CA SER A 45 -10.36 7.03 3.10
C SER A 45 -10.61 5.58 2.68
N VAL A 46 -9.85 4.65 3.26
CA VAL A 46 -9.99 3.21 3.02
C VAL A 46 -11.34 2.68 3.51
N LEU A 47 -11.76 3.06 4.72
CA LEU A 47 -13.04 2.67 5.31
C LEU A 47 -14.23 3.27 4.57
N ALA A 48 -14.16 4.54 4.17
CA ALA A 48 -15.18 5.18 3.33
C ALA A 48 -15.41 4.38 2.04
N THR A 49 -14.32 3.89 1.43
CA THR A 49 -14.36 3.07 0.23
C THR A 49 -14.89 1.66 0.50
N ALA A 50 -14.37 0.98 1.52
CA ALA A 50 -14.75 -0.39 1.89
C ALA A 50 -16.23 -0.50 2.30
N LEU A 51 -16.72 0.46 3.07
CA LEU A 51 -18.10 0.51 3.56
C LEU A 51 -19.07 1.16 2.56
N GLN A 52 -18.56 1.71 1.45
CA GLN A 52 -19.34 2.47 0.45
C GLN A 52 -20.13 3.62 1.09
N LYS A 53 -19.48 4.33 2.00
CA LYS A 53 -20.04 5.47 2.75
C LYS A 53 -19.19 6.71 2.58
N GLN A 54 -19.84 7.86 2.66
CA GLN A 54 -19.18 9.16 2.75
C GLN A 54 -19.99 10.09 3.65
N LEU A 55 -19.34 11.10 4.21
CA LEU A 55 -20.05 12.11 5.02
C LEU A 55 -21.08 12.86 4.17
N THR A 56 -22.21 13.16 4.79
CA THR A 56 -23.17 14.12 4.25
C THR A 56 -22.47 15.48 4.05
N LYS A 57 -22.75 16.14 2.93
CA LYS A 57 -22.11 17.40 2.58
C LYS A 57 -22.34 18.45 3.68
N GLY A 58 -21.24 19.01 4.21
CA GLY A 58 -21.28 20.03 5.26
C GLY A 58 -21.29 19.46 6.69
N SER A 59 -21.30 18.14 6.86
CA SER A 59 -21.10 17.50 8.17
C SER A 59 -19.70 17.80 8.71
N THR A 60 -19.63 18.12 10.00
CA THR A 60 -18.39 18.36 10.74
C THR A 60 -18.45 17.62 12.09
N ILE A 61 -17.33 17.57 12.79
CA ILE A 61 -17.28 16.99 14.14
C ILE A 61 -18.16 17.81 15.10
N GLU A 62 -18.18 19.14 14.95
CA GLU A 62 -18.99 20.04 15.78
C GLU A 62 -20.49 19.82 15.54
N SER A 63 -20.94 19.72 14.28
CA SER A 63 -22.35 19.44 14.01
C SER A 63 -22.77 18.03 14.46
N PHE A 64 -21.86 17.06 14.42
CA PHE A 64 -22.07 15.73 14.99
C PHE A 64 -22.16 15.75 16.52
N ARG A 65 -21.25 16.47 17.19
CA ARG A 65 -21.27 16.70 18.63
C ARG A 65 -22.61 17.27 19.09
N ASP A 66 -23.08 18.33 18.44
CA ASP A 66 -24.34 18.97 18.81
C ASP A 66 -25.54 18.03 18.62
N ALA A 67 -25.54 17.21 17.56
CA ALA A 67 -26.55 16.18 17.33
C ALA A 67 -26.54 15.08 18.39
N VAL A 68 -25.34 14.65 18.83
CA VAL A 68 -25.18 13.69 19.93
C VAL A 68 -25.76 14.23 21.23
N PHE A 69 -25.43 15.47 21.62
CA PHE A 69 -25.99 16.07 22.84
C PHE A 69 -27.50 16.23 22.76
N ALA A 70 -28.04 16.64 21.61
CA ALA A 70 -29.49 16.71 21.40
C ALA A 70 -30.17 15.33 21.53
N ARG A 71 -29.52 14.26 21.04
CA ARG A 71 -29.99 12.88 21.16
C ARG A 71 -29.95 12.35 22.59
N LEU A 72 -28.95 12.75 23.37
CA LEU A 72 -28.75 12.29 24.74
C LEU A 72 -29.56 13.10 25.76
N ALA A 73 -29.90 14.36 25.47
CA ALA A 73 -30.67 15.23 26.36
C ALA A 73 -31.93 14.58 26.99
N PRO A 74 -32.82 13.88 26.24
CA PRO A 74 -33.98 13.24 26.85
C PRO A 74 -33.66 11.96 27.64
N LYS A 75 -32.42 11.45 27.56
CA LYS A 75 -31.97 10.20 28.18
C LYS A 75 -31.14 10.42 29.45
N LEU A 76 -30.61 11.63 29.64
CA LEU A 76 -29.79 12.00 30.77
C LEU A 76 -30.64 12.67 31.85
N THR A 77 -30.47 12.24 33.10
CA THR A 77 -31.15 12.81 34.27
C THR A 77 -30.32 13.85 35.02
N ASP A 78 -29.02 13.94 34.72
CA ASP A 78 -28.07 14.83 35.36
C ASP A 78 -27.23 15.55 34.30
N ASP A 79 -27.38 16.87 34.22
CA ASP A 79 -26.66 17.72 33.28
C ASP A 79 -25.15 17.75 33.54
N SER A 80 -24.68 17.35 34.73
CA SER A 80 -23.25 17.26 35.06
C SER A 80 -22.51 16.24 34.19
N ILE A 81 -23.22 15.24 33.66
CA ILE A 81 -22.66 14.20 32.78
C ILE A 81 -22.23 14.78 31.42
N ASN A 82 -22.85 15.89 30.97
CA ASN A 82 -22.52 16.48 29.67
C ASN A 82 -21.05 16.90 29.59
N GLY A 83 -20.49 17.44 30.68
CA GLY A 83 -19.06 17.79 30.75
C GLY A 83 -18.17 16.56 30.61
N LEU A 84 -18.55 15.42 31.21
CA LEU A 84 -17.79 14.18 31.09
C LEU A 84 -17.82 13.63 29.66
N ILE A 85 -18.99 13.66 28.99
CA ILE A 85 -19.12 13.21 27.59
C ILE A 85 -18.28 14.07 26.67
N GLU A 86 -18.29 15.39 26.87
CA GLU A 86 -17.45 16.34 26.14
C GLU A 86 -15.96 15.96 26.26
N THR A 87 -15.48 15.80 27.50
CA THR A 87 -14.08 15.44 27.78
C THR A 87 -13.72 14.06 27.24
N MET A 88 -14.61 13.08 27.33
CA MET A 88 -14.33 11.71 26.89
C MET A 88 -14.23 11.59 25.37
N TYR A 89 -15.07 12.28 24.60
CA TYR A 89 -15.20 12.01 23.16
C TYR A 89 -14.84 13.18 22.24
N PHE A 90 -15.04 14.43 22.65
CA PHE A 90 -14.96 15.59 21.76
C PHE A 90 -13.76 16.51 22.05
N GLU A 91 -13.25 16.53 23.27
CA GLU A 91 -12.01 17.25 23.60
C GLU A 91 -10.78 16.68 22.88
N GLY A 92 -9.73 17.51 22.76
CA GLY A 92 -8.46 17.11 22.15
C GLY A 92 -8.59 16.66 20.69
N ASN A 93 -9.34 17.44 19.88
CA ASN A 93 -9.67 17.12 18.49
C ASN A 93 -10.42 15.79 18.32
N ALA A 94 -11.36 15.51 19.22
CA ALA A 94 -12.17 14.29 19.25
C ALA A 94 -11.38 12.97 19.27
N SER A 95 -10.19 12.98 19.90
CA SER A 95 -9.32 11.80 19.94
C SER A 95 -9.96 10.58 20.61
N GLY A 96 -10.86 10.79 21.57
CA GLY A 96 -11.62 9.73 22.22
C GLY A 96 -12.68 9.12 21.30
N LEU A 97 -13.36 9.93 20.48
CA LEU A 97 -14.35 9.46 19.51
C LEU A 97 -13.76 8.45 18.52
N PHE A 98 -12.57 8.72 18.00
CA PHE A 98 -11.90 7.84 17.03
C PHE A 98 -11.47 6.48 17.60
N LYS A 99 -11.53 6.30 18.93
CA LYS A 99 -11.24 5.03 19.60
C LYS A 99 -12.48 4.16 19.83
N VAL A 100 -13.68 4.71 19.60
CA VAL A 100 -14.95 4.00 19.84
C VAL A 100 -15.24 2.98 18.75
N SER A 101 -15.23 3.43 17.50
CA SER A 101 -15.52 2.61 16.32
C SER A 101 -14.66 3.10 15.15
N PRO A 102 -14.12 2.20 14.32
CA PRO A 102 -13.37 2.58 13.12
C PRO A 102 -14.16 3.51 12.19
N GLU A 103 -15.49 3.39 12.15
CA GLU A 103 -16.36 4.21 11.28
C GLU A 103 -16.14 5.72 11.47
N PHE A 104 -15.83 6.15 12.70
CA PHE A 104 -15.60 7.57 12.99
C PHE A 104 -14.39 8.14 12.24
N LEU A 105 -13.43 7.30 11.83
CA LEU A 105 -12.29 7.73 11.04
C LEU A 105 -12.69 8.29 9.67
N ILE A 106 -13.92 8.03 9.20
CA ILE A 106 -14.45 8.65 7.97
C ILE A 106 -14.46 10.19 8.08
N PHE A 107 -14.57 10.77 9.29
CA PHE A 107 -14.38 12.21 9.52
C PHE A 107 -13.01 12.72 9.08
N LYS A 108 -12.00 11.84 9.03
CA LYS A 108 -10.61 12.17 8.66
C LYS A 108 -10.31 12.03 7.16
N THR A 109 -11.31 11.70 6.34
CA THR A 109 -11.09 11.46 4.90
C THR A 109 -10.51 12.70 4.19
N ILE A 110 -10.88 13.91 4.60
CA ILE A 110 -10.37 15.16 3.99
C ILE A 110 -8.87 15.34 4.28
N GLN A 111 -8.40 14.93 5.45
CA GLN A 111 -6.99 14.96 5.84
C GLN A 111 -6.16 13.95 5.01
N ALA A 112 -6.81 12.92 4.45
CA ALA A 112 -6.17 11.96 3.56
C ALA A 112 -5.78 12.59 2.21
N ASP A 113 -6.43 13.68 1.79
CA ASP A 113 -6.12 14.38 0.53
C ASP A 113 -4.82 15.20 0.59
N VAL A 114 -4.14 15.23 1.74
CA VAL A 114 -2.82 15.84 1.90
C VAL A 114 -1.75 14.97 1.23
N SER A 115 -0.85 15.63 0.49
CA SER A 115 0.08 15.07 -0.50
C SER A 115 0.46 13.58 -0.35
N THR A 116 1.24 13.18 0.66
CA THR A 116 1.73 11.79 0.74
C THR A 116 0.68 10.80 1.24
N ASN A 117 -0.22 11.19 2.14
CA ASN A 117 -1.35 10.34 2.58
C ASN A 117 -2.25 9.97 1.40
N LYS A 118 -2.44 10.92 0.48
CA LYS A 118 -3.28 10.73 -0.71
C LYS A 118 -2.78 9.58 -1.58
N HIS A 119 -1.47 9.50 -1.79
CA HIS A 119 -0.87 8.48 -2.65
C HIS A 119 -1.04 7.07 -2.06
N ILE A 120 -0.83 6.91 -0.75
CA ILE A 120 -1.10 5.64 -0.06
C ILE A 120 -2.59 5.30 -0.15
N SER A 121 -3.46 6.25 0.21
CA SER A 121 -4.92 6.07 0.20
C SER A 121 -5.42 5.67 -1.20
N GLN A 122 -4.92 6.32 -2.26
CA GLN A 122 -5.31 6.03 -3.63
C GLN A 122 -4.92 4.62 -4.06
N VAL A 123 -3.73 4.13 -3.70
CA VAL A 123 -3.32 2.75 -4.00
C VAL A 123 -4.24 1.76 -3.27
N LEU A 124 -4.43 1.93 -1.96
CA LEU A 124 -5.17 0.98 -1.13
C LEU A 124 -6.68 0.98 -1.43
N THR A 125 -7.27 2.14 -1.73
CA THR A 125 -8.67 2.23 -2.16
C THR A 125 -8.88 1.58 -3.53
N ASN A 126 -7.93 1.73 -4.47
CA ASN A 126 -8.00 1.01 -5.75
C ASN A 126 -7.88 -0.51 -5.58
N PHE A 127 -7.17 -1.03 -4.57
CA PHE A 127 -7.19 -2.47 -4.28
C PHE A 127 -8.61 -2.94 -3.97
N ILE A 128 -9.26 -2.28 -3.01
CA ILE A 128 -10.64 -2.58 -2.59
C ILE A 128 -11.62 -2.51 -3.77
N LEU A 129 -11.56 -1.43 -4.55
CA LEU A 129 -12.47 -1.20 -5.67
C LEU A 129 -12.31 -2.22 -6.80
N ASN A 130 -11.10 -2.75 -7.02
CA ASN A 130 -10.87 -3.77 -8.04
C ASN A 130 -11.24 -5.18 -7.56
N GLU A 131 -10.92 -5.54 -6.32
CA GLU A 131 -11.26 -6.88 -5.78
C GLU A 131 -12.77 -7.05 -5.56
N ARG A 132 -13.52 -5.94 -5.39
CA ARG A 132 -14.96 -5.95 -5.10
C ARG A 132 -15.34 -6.85 -3.92
N THR A 133 -14.46 -6.89 -2.91
CA THR A 133 -14.68 -7.64 -1.68
C THR A 133 -15.85 -7.02 -0.91
N GLU A 134 -16.75 -7.86 -0.40
CA GLU A 134 -17.78 -7.43 0.53
C GLU A 134 -17.19 -7.33 1.93
N PHE A 135 -17.34 -6.17 2.56
CA PHE A 135 -16.87 -5.93 3.92
C PHE A 135 -18.01 -6.06 4.92
N PRO A 136 -17.75 -6.63 6.11
CA PRO A 136 -18.76 -6.74 7.15
C PRO A 136 -19.23 -5.35 7.59
N ARG A 137 -20.48 -5.28 8.08
CA ARG A 137 -20.88 -4.12 8.88
C ARG A 137 -20.08 -4.15 10.18
N LEU A 138 -19.58 -2.99 10.58
CA LEU A 138 -18.83 -2.88 11.81
C LEU A 138 -19.77 -3.05 13.00
N SER A 139 -19.71 -4.20 13.66
CA SER A 139 -20.31 -4.42 14.97
C SER A 139 -19.23 -4.25 16.03
N SER A 140 -19.08 -3.02 16.51
CA SER A 140 -18.22 -2.79 17.66
C SER A 140 -18.97 -3.21 18.93
N ASP A 141 -18.34 -3.96 19.83
CA ASP A 141 -18.87 -4.26 21.17
C ASP A 141 -18.80 -2.97 22.02
N VAL A 142 -19.65 -2.02 21.69
CA VAL A 142 -19.71 -0.68 22.31
C VAL A 142 -20.62 -0.67 23.52
N ASN A 143 -20.31 0.20 24.48
CA ASN A 143 -21.19 0.43 25.61
C ASN A 143 -22.46 1.21 25.20
N PHE A 144 -23.42 1.35 26.13
CA PHE A 144 -24.71 1.98 25.83
C PHE A 144 -24.58 3.43 25.32
N LEU A 145 -23.60 4.20 25.80
CA LEU A 145 -23.38 5.58 25.40
C LEU A 145 -22.76 5.65 24.00
N GLU A 146 -21.75 4.81 23.77
CA GLU A 146 -21.09 4.70 22.47
C GLU A 146 -22.02 4.17 21.37
N LYS A 147 -22.98 3.31 21.74
CA LYS A 147 -24.05 2.91 20.84
C LYS A 147 -24.87 4.10 20.34
N GLU A 148 -25.16 5.08 21.21
CA GLU A 148 -25.84 6.31 20.79
C GLU A 148 -24.98 7.14 19.83
N LEU A 149 -23.66 7.19 20.04
CA LEU A 149 -22.72 7.85 19.12
C LEU A 149 -22.74 7.19 17.75
N VAL A 150 -22.60 5.87 17.69
CA VAL A 150 -22.56 5.10 16.43
C VAL A 150 -23.89 5.23 15.69
N GLU A 151 -25.01 5.07 16.38
CA GLU A 151 -26.33 5.18 15.76
C GLU A 151 -26.63 6.59 15.24
N GLU A 152 -26.16 7.64 15.92
CA GLU A 152 -26.29 9.02 15.41
C GLU A 152 -25.38 9.24 14.21
N PHE A 153 -24.17 8.68 14.21
CA PHE A 153 -23.21 8.83 13.13
C PHE A 153 -23.71 8.25 11.81
N GLN A 154 -24.51 7.18 11.85
CA GLN A 154 -25.12 6.63 10.65
C GLN A 154 -26.01 7.64 9.89
N LYS A 155 -26.56 8.66 10.56
CA LYS A 155 -27.33 9.75 9.92
C LYS A 155 -26.44 10.78 9.23
N PHE A 156 -25.16 10.82 9.58
CA PHE A 156 -24.14 11.68 8.97
C PHE A 156 -23.49 11.00 7.75
N LEU A 157 -23.89 9.77 7.41
CA LEU A 157 -23.37 9.02 6.28
C LEU A 157 -24.39 8.93 5.14
N THR A 158 -23.88 9.05 3.92
CA THR A 158 -24.61 8.76 2.68
C THR A 158 -23.90 7.64 1.92
N ASN A 159 -24.63 6.91 1.08
CA ASN A 159 -24.03 5.90 0.23
C ASN A 159 -23.13 6.58 -0.82
N SER A 160 -21.96 6.01 -1.05
CA SER A 160 -21.06 6.38 -2.14
C SER A 160 -20.89 5.20 -3.09
N SER A 161 -20.62 5.49 -4.36
CA SER A 161 -20.21 4.49 -5.34
C SER A 161 -19.03 5.06 -6.09
N ASN A 162 -17.88 4.42 -5.91
CA ASN A 162 -16.64 4.80 -6.55
C ASN A 162 -16.24 3.67 -7.50
N GLU A 163 -15.78 4.03 -8.70
CA GLU A 163 -15.19 3.08 -9.64
C GLU A 163 -13.67 3.15 -9.55
N PRO A 164 -12.95 2.03 -9.75
CA PRO A 164 -11.51 2.02 -9.73
C PRO A 164 -10.95 2.86 -10.88
N THR A 165 -10.08 3.81 -10.54
CA THR A 165 -9.39 4.67 -11.50
C THR A 165 -8.10 4.02 -12.00
N GLU A 166 -7.54 3.10 -11.22
CA GLU A 166 -6.30 2.39 -11.53
C GLU A 166 -6.52 0.88 -11.45
N HIS A 167 -5.93 0.13 -12.40
CA HIS A 167 -5.82 -1.31 -12.27
C HIS A 167 -4.65 -1.64 -11.32
N PRO A 168 -4.78 -2.58 -10.37
CA PRO A 168 -3.71 -2.86 -9.41
C PRO A 168 -2.44 -3.29 -10.11
N TYR A 169 -1.31 -2.66 -9.74
CA TYR A 169 0.00 -3.07 -10.27
C TYR A 169 0.39 -4.45 -9.75
N LEU A 170 0.07 -4.75 -8.48
CA LEU A 170 0.34 -6.03 -7.83
C LEU A 170 -0.98 -6.72 -7.44
N PRO A 171 -1.64 -7.45 -8.36
CA PRO A 171 -2.93 -8.08 -8.09
C PRO A 171 -2.91 -9.03 -6.88
N PHE A 172 -1.83 -9.79 -6.69
CA PHE A 172 -1.70 -10.70 -5.54
C PHE A 172 -1.80 -9.95 -4.19
N LEU A 173 -1.20 -8.76 -4.10
CA LEU A 173 -1.20 -7.97 -2.87
C LEU A 173 -2.51 -7.20 -2.69
N SER A 174 -3.16 -6.81 -3.78
CA SER A 174 -4.51 -6.22 -3.79
C SER A 174 -5.53 -7.18 -3.16
N LYS A 175 -5.48 -8.45 -3.57
CA LYS A 175 -6.29 -9.53 -3.00
C LYS A 175 -6.00 -9.74 -1.51
N LEU A 176 -4.73 -9.93 -1.15
CA LEU A 176 -4.33 -10.16 0.25
C LEU A 176 -4.72 -8.99 1.16
N PHE A 177 -4.56 -7.75 0.70
CA PHE A 177 -4.97 -6.55 1.44
C PHE A 177 -6.47 -6.54 1.71
N SER A 178 -7.29 -6.88 0.71
CA SER A 178 -8.74 -6.88 0.85
C SER A 178 -9.22 -7.99 1.79
N GLU A 179 -8.61 -9.17 1.71
CA GLU A 179 -8.86 -10.28 2.64
C GLU A 179 -8.46 -9.92 4.08
N ASP A 180 -7.27 -9.36 4.27
CA ASP A 180 -6.74 -8.95 5.57
C ASP A 180 -7.56 -7.82 6.19
N LEU A 181 -7.95 -6.82 5.39
CA LEU A 181 -8.82 -5.75 5.85
C LEU A 181 -10.18 -6.29 6.26
N ARG A 182 -10.80 -7.18 5.47
CA ARG A 182 -12.08 -7.81 5.82
C ARG A 182 -11.99 -8.47 7.19
N PHE A 183 -10.96 -9.30 7.40
CA PHE A 183 -10.71 -9.95 8.68
C PHE A 183 -10.54 -8.94 9.84
N LEU A 184 -9.78 -7.87 9.64
CA LEU A 184 -9.59 -6.84 10.67
C LEU A 184 -10.90 -6.11 11.01
N LEU A 185 -11.77 -5.86 10.03
CA LEU A 185 -13.06 -5.23 10.26
C LEU A 185 -14.06 -6.12 11.02
N GLU A 186 -13.86 -7.45 11.02
CA GLU A 186 -14.59 -8.36 11.92
C GLU A 186 -14.14 -8.24 13.39
N HIS A 187 -12.99 -7.58 13.64
CA HIS A 187 -12.42 -7.34 14.95
C HIS A 187 -12.10 -5.85 15.18
N PRO A 188 -13.11 -4.94 15.27
CA PRO A 188 -12.90 -3.49 15.24
C PRO A 188 -11.93 -2.94 16.28
N THR A 189 -11.99 -3.45 17.52
CA THR A 189 -11.07 -3.04 18.60
C THR A 189 -9.62 -3.40 18.28
N TYR A 190 -9.39 -4.61 17.76
CA TYR A 190 -8.05 -5.03 17.36
C TYR A 190 -7.55 -4.23 16.15
N PHE A 191 -8.44 -3.94 15.19
CA PHE A 191 -8.11 -3.09 14.06
C PHE A 191 -7.66 -1.70 14.51
N LEU A 192 -8.39 -1.03 15.40
CA LEU A 192 -7.99 0.29 15.94
C LEU A 192 -6.64 0.24 16.66
N GLN A 193 -6.38 -0.82 17.45
CA GLN A 193 -5.10 -1.00 18.14
C GLN A 193 -3.91 -1.22 17.20
N ASN A 194 -4.15 -1.82 16.03
CA ASN A 194 -3.11 -2.20 15.06
C ASN A 194 -3.17 -1.37 13.77
N LEU A 195 -3.96 -0.31 13.74
CA LEU A 195 -4.27 0.47 12.55
C LEU A 195 -3.00 0.98 11.87
N SER A 196 -2.15 1.68 12.64
CA SER A 196 -0.87 2.20 12.14
C SER A 196 0.06 1.08 11.69
N LEU A 197 0.12 -0.05 12.39
CA LEU A 197 0.94 -1.19 11.99
C LEU A 197 0.44 -1.80 10.67
N PHE A 198 -0.86 -1.97 10.51
CA PHE A 198 -1.46 -2.55 9.30
C PHE A 198 -1.18 -1.69 8.05
N PHE A 199 -1.46 -0.40 8.12
CA PHE A 199 -1.25 0.49 6.98
C PHE A 199 0.24 0.70 6.68
N ASN A 200 1.09 0.76 7.70
CA ASN A 200 2.53 0.88 7.49
C ASN A 200 3.12 -0.41 6.89
N LEU A 201 2.68 -1.58 7.37
CA LEU A 201 3.04 -2.87 6.80
C LEU A 201 2.69 -2.93 5.31
N TYR A 202 1.45 -2.62 4.94
CA TYR A 202 1.04 -2.68 3.55
C TYR A 202 1.68 -1.59 2.66
N ASN A 203 1.95 -0.41 3.20
CA ASN A 203 2.72 0.62 2.49
C ASN A 203 4.13 0.11 2.15
N PHE A 204 4.81 -0.50 3.12
CA PHE A 204 6.13 -1.08 2.92
C PHE A 204 6.10 -2.29 1.97
N LEU A 205 5.22 -3.27 2.21
CA LEU A 205 5.11 -4.47 1.38
C LEU A 205 4.82 -4.13 -0.08
N TYR A 206 3.85 -3.23 -0.32
CA TYR A 206 3.52 -2.80 -1.67
C TYR A 206 4.71 -2.10 -2.34
N SER A 207 5.35 -1.15 -1.65
CA SER A 207 6.48 -0.39 -2.19
C SER A 207 7.66 -1.29 -2.53
N ALA A 208 7.99 -2.24 -1.64
CA ALA A 208 9.10 -3.17 -1.84
C ALA A 208 8.79 -4.18 -2.95
N GLN A 209 7.60 -4.79 -2.94
CA GLN A 209 7.21 -5.73 -3.98
C GLN A 209 7.04 -5.06 -5.34
N LEU A 210 6.63 -3.79 -5.39
CA LEU A 210 6.58 -3.01 -6.62
C LEU A 210 7.98 -2.82 -7.18
N ALA A 211 8.97 -2.46 -6.35
CA ALA A 211 10.36 -2.34 -6.77
C ALA A 211 10.91 -3.66 -7.34
N LEU A 212 10.63 -4.78 -6.68
CA LEU A 212 11.06 -6.09 -7.13
C LEU A 212 10.37 -6.52 -8.45
N ASN A 213 9.16 -6.03 -8.72
CA ASN A 213 8.35 -6.44 -9.87
C ASN A 213 8.35 -5.47 -11.07
N VAL A 214 8.66 -4.18 -10.89
CA VAL A 214 8.49 -3.14 -11.92
C VAL A 214 9.23 -3.44 -13.24
N ASN A 215 10.33 -4.19 -13.15
CA ASN A 215 11.15 -4.59 -14.29
C ASN A 215 10.67 -5.87 -14.99
N GLY A 216 9.84 -6.69 -14.31
CA GLY A 216 9.29 -7.93 -14.85
C GLY A 216 7.93 -7.70 -15.51
N TRP A 217 7.87 -6.81 -16.51
CA TRP A 217 6.63 -6.34 -17.10
C TRP A 217 6.06 -7.25 -18.21
N THR A 218 6.64 -8.41 -18.49
CA THR A 218 6.11 -9.32 -19.51
C THR A 218 4.95 -10.17 -19.01
N GLU A 219 4.83 -10.32 -17.69
CA GLU A 219 3.89 -11.21 -17.02
C GLU A 219 3.20 -10.47 -15.88
N THR A 220 2.06 -11.01 -15.43
CA THR A 220 1.38 -10.48 -14.24
C THR A 220 2.29 -10.69 -13.02
N PRO A 221 2.53 -9.65 -12.21
CA PRO A 221 3.41 -9.75 -11.05
C PRO A 221 2.95 -10.78 -10.03
N ASP A 222 3.93 -11.46 -9.44
CA ASP A 222 3.76 -12.35 -8.30
C ASP A 222 4.72 -11.94 -7.17
N SER A 223 4.55 -12.58 -6.02
CA SER A 223 5.34 -12.35 -4.84
C SER A 223 6.81 -12.71 -5.06
N LYS A 224 7.71 -11.77 -4.75
CA LYS A 224 9.16 -11.96 -4.86
C LYS A 224 9.82 -12.03 -3.48
N PRO A 225 10.85 -12.87 -3.33
CA PRO A 225 11.48 -13.07 -2.04
C PRO A 225 12.18 -11.80 -1.54
N LEU A 226 11.84 -11.41 -0.32
CA LEU A 226 12.56 -10.40 0.44
C LEU A 226 12.82 -10.95 1.84
N PHE A 227 14.10 -11.13 2.17
CA PHE A 227 14.51 -11.81 3.40
C PHE A 227 14.57 -10.85 4.58
N PHE A 228 13.90 -11.22 5.66
CA PHE A 228 13.89 -10.52 6.94
C PHE A 228 14.51 -11.39 8.03
N ILE A 229 14.89 -10.73 9.12
CA ILE A 229 15.13 -11.36 10.42
C ILE A 229 14.24 -10.70 11.47
N LEU A 230 14.11 -11.30 12.65
CA LEU A 230 13.49 -10.60 13.77
C LEU A 230 14.44 -9.52 14.30
N ASP A 231 13.88 -8.41 14.77
CA ASP A 231 14.62 -7.32 15.43
C ASP A 231 15.43 -7.77 16.67
N THR A 232 15.09 -8.91 17.24
CA THR A 232 15.82 -9.54 18.35
C THR A 232 16.97 -10.45 17.92
N GLU A 233 17.10 -10.75 16.61
CA GLU A 233 18.13 -11.64 16.09
C GLU A 233 19.46 -10.93 15.80
N LYS A 234 20.52 -11.75 15.70
CA LYS A 234 21.82 -11.32 15.14
C LYS A 234 21.85 -11.55 13.63
N ALA A 235 22.24 -10.53 12.88
CA ALA A 235 22.45 -10.59 11.44
C ALA A 235 23.82 -11.17 11.05
N SER A 236 24.16 -12.39 11.49
CA SER A 236 25.46 -13.02 11.21
C SER A 236 25.91 -12.86 9.76
N LEU A 237 27.21 -12.60 9.51
CA LEU A 237 27.79 -12.44 8.17
C LEU A 237 27.63 -13.69 7.27
N GLU A 238 27.39 -14.85 7.86
CA GLU A 238 27.17 -16.10 7.14
C GLU A 238 25.79 -16.17 6.45
N ARG A 239 24.84 -15.30 6.85
CA ARG A 239 23.46 -15.26 6.33
C ARG A 239 23.40 -14.38 5.08
N LYS A 240 23.98 -14.83 3.96
CA LYS A 240 24.09 -14.04 2.73
C LYS A 240 22.78 -13.41 2.25
N GLN A 241 21.68 -14.18 2.25
CA GLN A 241 20.36 -13.70 1.83
C GLN A 241 19.85 -12.54 2.69
N VAL A 242 20.16 -12.54 3.99
CA VAL A 242 19.81 -11.45 4.92
C VAL A 242 20.72 -10.24 4.69
N GLY A 243 22.02 -10.47 4.56
CA GLY A 243 23.00 -9.40 4.39
C GLY A 243 22.84 -8.62 3.08
N GLU A 244 22.38 -9.27 2.00
CA GLU A 244 22.23 -8.66 0.69
C GLU A 244 20.82 -8.11 0.42
N ALA A 245 19.79 -8.55 1.16
CA ALA A 245 18.39 -8.24 0.86
C ALA A 245 18.10 -6.74 0.78
N PHE A 246 18.60 -5.96 1.74
CA PHE A 246 18.36 -4.52 1.77
C PHE A 246 19.05 -3.79 0.61
N ASP A 247 20.32 -4.07 0.37
CA ASP A 247 21.08 -3.41 -0.70
C ASP A 247 20.52 -3.77 -2.08
N GLN A 248 20.14 -5.04 -2.29
CA GLN A 248 19.47 -5.45 -3.53
C GLN A 248 18.12 -4.74 -3.70
N LEU A 249 17.33 -4.59 -2.62
CA LEU A 249 16.06 -3.87 -2.67
C LEU A 249 16.26 -2.41 -3.07
N ILE A 250 17.21 -1.69 -2.47
CA ILE A 250 17.46 -0.28 -2.78
C ILE A 250 17.88 -0.07 -4.24
N VAL A 251 18.68 -0.99 -4.80
CA VAL A 251 19.00 -0.96 -6.24
C VAL A 251 17.73 -1.07 -7.10
N LYS A 252 16.76 -1.90 -6.71
CA LYS A 252 15.48 -2.03 -7.43
C LYS A 252 14.55 -0.84 -7.20
N VAL A 253 14.57 -0.23 -6.01
CA VAL A 253 13.79 0.98 -5.71
C VAL A 253 14.20 2.14 -6.62
N ALA A 254 15.49 2.24 -6.99
CA ALA A 254 15.99 3.25 -7.92
C ALA A 254 15.39 3.17 -9.34
N ASP A 255 14.78 2.03 -9.70
CA ASP A 255 14.08 1.84 -10.98
C ASP A 255 12.61 2.27 -10.93
N LEU A 256 12.01 2.47 -9.74
CA LEU A 256 10.60 2.81 -9.60
C LEU A 256 10.24 4.13 -10.29
N PHE A 257 10.89 5.23 -9.89
CA PHE A 257 10.57 6.54 -10.44
C PHE A 257 10.80 6.62 -11.96
N PRO A 258 11.93 6.14 -12.50
CA PRO A 258 12.16 6.13 -13.95
C PRO A 258 11.08 5.39 -14.72
N VAL A 259 10.78 4.14 -14.34
CA VAL A 259 9.87 3.29 -15.09
C VAL A 259 8.43 3.77 -14.95
N LEU A 260 8.00 4.17 -13.75
CA LEU A 260 6.65 4.70 -13.55
C LEU A 260 6.46 6.07 -14.21
N SER A 261 7.49 6.92 -14.23
CA SER A 261 7.41 8.21 -14.94
C SER A 261 7.27 8.03 -16.46
N MET A 262 7.86 6.98 -17.03
CA MET A 262 7.65 6.61 -18.42
C MET A 262 6.23 6.06 -18.64
N LEU A 263 5.77 5.19 -17.75
CA LEU A 263 4.45 4.58 -17.80
C LEU A 263 3.30 5.60 -17.74
N GLU A 264 3.50 6.74 -17.07
CA GLU A 264 2.51 7.83 -17.05
C GLU A 264 2.11 8.28 -18.46
N TYR A 265 3.05 8.38 -19.40
CA TYR A 265 2.77 8.77 -20.79
C TYR A 265 1.93 7.72 -21.53
N LEU A 266 2.18 6.43 -21.28
CA LEU A 266 1.36 5.34 -21.81
C LEU A 266 -0.05 5.32 -21.20
N ASN A 267 -0.30 6.12 -20.16
CA ASN A 267 -1.57 6.19 -19.43
C ASN A 267 -2.26 7.56 -19.50
N GLN A 268 -1.91 8.41 -20.46
CA GLN A 268 -2.49 9.75 -20.64
C GLN A 268 -2.45 10.60 -19.34
N PRO A 269 -1.30 11.13 -18.93
CA PRO A 269 -1.13 11.72 -17.60
C PRO A 269 -1.96 12.99 -17.37
N GLN A 270 -2.35 13.68 -18.45
CA GLN A 270 -3.19 14.89 -18.39
C GLN A 270 -4.68 14.59 -18.32
N ASN A 271 -5.11 13.37 -18.69
CA ASN A 271 -6.51 12.97 -18.66
C ASN A 271 -6.85 12.34 -17.29
N LYS A 272 -7.54 13.11 -16.45
CA LYS A 272 -8.01 12.65 -15.12
C LYS A 272 -9.08 11.56 -15.19
N LYS A 273 -9.77 11.42 -16.33
CA LYS A 273 -10.79 10.38 -16.56
C LYS A 273 -10.21 9.11 -17.16
N ALA A 274 -8.95 9.13 -17.61
CA ALA A 274 -8.29 7.94 -18.14
C ALA A 274 -8.08 6.91 -17.04
N LYS A 275 -8.48 5.67 -17.34
CA LYS A 275 -8.14 4.52 -16.50
C LYS A 275 -6.65 4.24 -16.64
N LYS A 276 -5.98 3.98 -15.53
CA LYS A 276 -4.52 3.79 -15.48
C LYS A 276 -4.21 2.30 -15.39
N PHE A 277 -3.28 1.83 -16.21
CA PHE A 277 -2.92 0.43 -16.33
C PHE A 277 -1.43 0.22 -15.99
N PRO A 278 -1.09 -0.85 -15.24
CA PRO A 278 0.29 -1.16 -14.95
C PRO A 278 1.02 -1.61 -16.22
N LEU A 279 2.36 -1.45 -16.24
CA LEU A 279 3.18 -1.67 -17.44
C LEU A 279 2.96 -3.07 -18.04
N TRP A 280 2.83 -4.09 -17.18
CA TRP A 280 2.60 -5.46 -17.63
C TRP A 280 1.25 -5.67 -18.31
N ARG A 281 0.21 -4.95 -17.85
CA ARG A 281 -1.11 -5.02 -18.46
C ARG A 281 -1.11 -4.31 -19.81
N VAL A 282 -0.45 -3.15 -19.89
CA VAL A 282 -0.26 -2.44 -21.16
C VAL A 282 0.43 -3.35 -22.18
N PHE A 283 1.51 -4.02 -21.78
CA PHE A 283 2.21 -4.97 -22.66
C PHE A 283 1.31 -6.13 -23.12
N GLN A 284 0.65 -6.83 -22.19
CA GLN A 284 -0.22 -7.97 -22.51
C GLN A 284 -1.38 -7.58 -23.41
N ASP A 285 -2.01 -6.43 -23.17
CA ASP A 285 -3.13 -5.96 -23.99
C ASP A 285 -2.66 -5.63 -25.42
N ILE A 286 -1.46 -5.07 -25.60
CA ILE A 286 -0.87 -4.86 -26.94
C ILE A 286 -0.53 -6.21 -27.59
N ASP A 287 0.07 -7.14 -26.84
CA ASP A 287 0.45 -8.45 -27.38
C ASP A 287 -0.75 -9.32 -27.80
N ALA A 288 -1.94 -9.02 -27.27
CA ALA A 288 -3.20 -9.61 -27.70
C ALA A 288 -3.84 -8.94 -28.94
N MET A 289 -3.32 -7.80 -29.42
CA MET A 289 -3.88 -7.10 -30.59
C MET A 289 -3.58 -7.80 -31.91
N PRO A 290 -4.31 -7.52 -33.00
CA PRO A 290 -3.93 -7.93 -34.35
C PRO A 290 -2.56 -7.37 -34.76
N GLU A 291 -1.80 -8.12 -35.57
CA GLU A 291 -0.42 -7.75 -35.95
C GLU A 291 -0.28 -6.36 -36.60
N LEU A 292 -1.29 -5.93 -37.37
CA LEU A 292 -1.29 -4.59 -37.96
C LEU A 292 -1.36 -3.49 -36.89
N GLN A 293 -2.21 -3.66 -35.87
CA GLN A 293 -2.31 -2.73 -34.74
C GLN A 293 -1.06 -2.78 -33.86
N LYS A 294 -0.48 -3.97 -33.64
CA LYS A 294 0.82 -4.09 -32.94
C LYS A 294 1.91 -3.29 -33.64
N LEU A 295 1.94 -3.33 -34.99
CA LEU A 295 2.91 -2.60 -35.78
C LEU A 295 2.73 -1.08 -35.65
N GLU A 296 1.49 -0.60 -35.68
CA GLU A 296 1.14 0.81 -35.45
C GLU A 296 1.59 1.26 -34.06
N VAL A 297 1.21 0.52 -33.01
CA VAL A 297 1.63 0.82 -31.63
C VAL A 297 3.15 0.80 -31.50
N ARG A 298 3.84 -0.16 -32.12
CA ARG A 298 5.32 -0.21 -32.12
C ARG A 298 5.92 1.06 -32.72
N ASN A 299 5.39 1.55 -33.86
CA ASN A 299 5.83 2.81 -34.48
C ASN A 299 5.61 4.00 -33.53
N SER A 300 4.45 4.09 -32.86
CA SER A 300 4.17 5.16 -31.90
C SER A 300 5.09 5.10 -30.67
N LEU A 301 5.39 3.90 -30.15
CA LEU A 301 6.36 3.72 -29.06
C LEU A 301 7.77 4.15 -29.48
N GLU A 302 8.17 3.87 -30.71
CA GLU A 302 9.44 4.33 -31.28
C GLU A 302 9.49 5.85 -31.39
N ALA A 303 8.44 6.47 -31.95
CA ALA A 303 8.33 7.92 -32.06
C ALA A 303 8.37 8.58 -30.67
N PHE A 304 7.62 8.05 -29.70
CA PHE A 304 7.67 8.49 -28.32
C PHE A 304 9.07 8.35 -27.71
N CYS A 305 9.75 7.22 -27.90
CA CYS A 305 11.12 7.01 -27.40
C CYS A 305 12.09 8.08 -27.94
N LYS A 306 12.03 8.39 -29.25
CA LYS A 306 12.82 9.46 -29.87
C LYS A 306 12.55 10.81 -29.21
N ARG A 307 11.28 11.21 -29.09
CA ARG A 307 10.89 12.47 -28.43
C ARG A 307 11.32 12.51 -26.97
N TYR A 308 11.23 11.39 -26.25
CA TYR A 308 11.61 11.31 -24.84
C TYR A 308 13.12 11.50 -24.64
N ARG A 309 13.94 10.91 -25.51
CA ARG A 309 15.40 11.09 -25.51
C ARG A 309 15.79 12.51 -25.89
N GLU A 310 15.22 13.04 -26.97
CA GLU A 310 15.49 14.39 -27.46
C GLU A 310 15.18 15.45 -26.40
N LYS A 311 14.00 15.40 -25.78
CA LYS A 311 13.61 16.34 -24.70
C LYS A 311 14.56 16.29 -23.49
N ARG A 312 15.32 15.20 -23.35
CA ARG A 312 16.30 14.99 -22.27
C ARG A 312 17.75 15.13 -22.73
N SER A 313 17.97 15.67 -23.94
CA SER A 313 19.30 15.87 -24.53
C SER A 313 20.12 14.57 -24.54
N LEU A 314 19.46 13.49 -24.97
CA LEU A 314 20.07 12.20 -25.27
C LEU A 314 20.02 11.96 -26.78
N GLU A 315 21.08 11.38 -27.31
CA GLU A 315 21.16 10.95 -28.71
C GLU A 315 20.13 9.86 -29.00
N ALA A 316 19.66 9.77 -30.24
CA ALA A 316 18.83 8.66 -30.68
C ALA A 316 19.57 7.32 -30.51
N LEU A 317 18.83 6.22 -30.38
CA LEU A 317 19.44 4.89 -30.32
C LEU A 317 19.97 4.49 -31.70
N ASP A 318 21.07 3.73 -31.73
CA ASP A 318 21.68 3.20 -32.98
C ASP A 318 20.75 2.26 -33.77
N GLY A 319 19.68 1.78 -33.14
CA GLY A 319 18.61 1.03 -33.77
C GLY A 319 17.42 0.84 -32.82
N TYR A 320 16.21 0.85 -33.38
CA TYR A 320 14.98 0.57 -32.64
C TYR A 320 14.53 -0.87 -32.87
N ALA A 321 13.98 -1.50 -31.83
CA ALA A 321 13.60 -2.90 -31.90
C ALA A 321 12.39 -3.10 -32.83
N ALA A 322 12.41 -4.19 -33.61
CA ALA A 322 11.33 -4.52 -34.55
C ALA A 322 10.03 -4.99 -33.86
N THR A 323 10.13 -5.44 -32.60
CA THR A 323 9.01 -5.99 -31.83
C THR A 323 8.54 -5.02 -30.74
N VAL A 324 7.26 -5.08 -30.38
CA VAL A 324 6.70 -4.32 -29.23
C VAL A 324 7.47 -4.65 -27.95
N LYS A 325 7.77 -5.94 -27.72
CA LYS A 325 8.57 -6.37 -26.56
C LYS A 325 9.94 -5.69 -26.51
N GLY A 326 10.67 -5.66 -27.63
CA GLY A 326 11.95 -4.96 -27.68
C GLY A 326 11.81 -3.45 -27.46
N MET A 327 10.74 -2.84 -27.96
CA MET A 327 10.47 -1.42 -27.75
C MET A 327 10.17 -1.08 -26.28
N PHE A 328 9.44 -1.92 -25.56
CA PHE A 328 9.25 -1.78 -24.11
C PHE A 328 10.60 -1.87 -23.36
N GLY A 329 11.49 -2.77 -23.79
CA GLY A 329 12.86 -2.84 -23.30
C GLY A 329 13.60 -1.52 -23.49
N HIS A 330 13.65 -1.01 -24.72
CA HIS A 330 14.30 0.26 -25.04
C HIS A 330 13.71 1.45 -24.26
N LEU A 331 12.39 1.50 -24.07
CA LEU A 331 11.73 2.54 -23.28
C LEU A 331 12.11 2.47 -21.79
N SER A 332 12.12 1.27 -21.22
CA SER A 332 12.52 1.05 -19.82
C SER A 332 13.99 1.45 -19.61
N GLU A 333 14.88 1.01 -20.49
CA GLU A 333 16.31 1.35 -20.46
C GLU A 333 16.54 2.85 -20.66
N THR A 334 15.86 3.46 -21.63
CA THR A 334 15.91 4.91 -21.87
C THR A 334 15.48 5.69 -20.62
N ALA A 335 14.38 5.29 -19.97
CA ALA A 335 13.95 5.92 -18.74
C ALA A 335 15.05 5.83 -17.67
N LYS A 336 15.62 4.64 -17.43
CA LYS A 336 16.69 4.46 -16.45
C LYS A 336 17.95 5.27 -16.78
N GLU A 337 18.32 5.35 -18.05
CA GLU A 337 19.44 6.16 -18.52
C GLU A 337 19.23 7.63 -18.18
N ILE A 338 18.05 8.19 -18.50
CA ILE A 338 17.68 9.58 -18.21
C ILE A 338 17.88 9.92 -16.73
N PHE A 339 17.49 9.01 -15.82
CA PHE A 339 17.50 9.24 -14.38
C PHE A 339 18.78 8.79 -13.65
N SER A 340 19.70 8.11 -14.32
CA SER A 340 20.98 7.66 -13.75
C SER A 340 22.15 8.62 -14.02
N ARG A 341 21.99 9.56 -14.96
CA ARG A 341 23.02 10.56 -15.30
C ARG A 341 23.28 11.55 -14.16
N ARG A 342 24.38 11.36 -13.45
CA ARG A 342 24.83 12.23 -12.35
C ARG A 342 24.94 13.70 -12.79
N GLY A 343 24.66 14.61 -11.86
CA GLY A 343 24.69 16.06 -12.11
C GLY A 343 23.44 16.62 -12.80
N THR A 344 22.47 15.78 -13.16
CA THR A 344 21.19 16.22 -13.73
C THR A 344 20.12 16.42 -12.65
N ASN A 345 19.10 17.24 -12.96
CA ASN A 345 17.92 17.37 -12.11
C ASN A 345 17.17 16.03 -11.96
N GLN A 346 17.15 15.22 -13.02
CA GLN A 346 16.53 13.90 -13.06
C GLN A 346 17.18 12.96 -12.04
N PHE A 347 18.51 12.87 -12.01
CA PHE A 347 19.23 12.10 -11.01
C PHE A 347 18.91 12.55 -9.58
N THR A 348 18.83 13.87 -9.36
CA THR A 348 18.49 14.44 -8.06
C THR A 348 17.07 14.06 -7.63
N VAL A 349 16.11 14.12 -8.55
CA VAL A 349 14.73 13.66 -8.30
C VAL A 349 14.71 12.18 -7.96
N ASN A 350 15.37 11.32 -8.75
CA ASN A 350 15.38 9.87 -8.48
C ASN A 350 16.00 9.56 -7.10
N SER A 351 17.13 10.21 -6.77
CA SER A 351 17.79 10.06 -5.46
C SER A 351 16.86 10.46 -4.31
N LYS A 352 16.07 11.52 -4.48
CA LYS A 352 15.06 11.93 -3.49
C LYS A 352 13.97 10.90 -3.27
N PHE A 353 13.54 10.22 -4.33
CA PHE A 353 12.56 9.12 -4.23
C PHE A 353 13.14 7.90 -3.52
N VAL A 354 14.38 7.52 -3.84
CA VAL A 354 15.07 6.44 -3.13
C VAL A 354 15.21 6.76 -1.63
N ASN A 355 15.59 8.00 -1.30
CA ASN A 355 15.67 8.44 0.09
C ASN A 355 14.30 8.44 0.79
N ALA A 356 13.23 8.87 0.10
CA ALA A 356 11.88 8.84 0.66
C ALA A 356 11.44 7.40 0.99
N PHE A 357 11.73 6.44 0.10
CA PHE A 357 11.50 5.03 0.41
C PHE A 357 12.27 4.60 1.68
N GLU A 358 13.57 4.90 1.75
CA GLU A 358 14.40 4.45 2.87
C GLU A 358 13.95 5.05 4.22
N TYR A 359 13.73 6.36 4.27
CA TYR A 359 13.50 7.08 5.52
C TYR A 359 12.03 7.18 5.93
N GLU A 360 11.09 7.18 4.98
CA GLU A 360 9.66 7.33 5.28
C GLU A 360 8.93 5.99 5.26
N VAL A 361 9.25 5.11 4.30
CA VAL A 361 8.52 3.84 4.10
C VAL A 361 9.17 2.67 4.83
N ALA A 362 10.49 2.51 4.68
CA ALA A 362 11.20 1.33 5.15
C ALA A 362 11.83 1.51 6.54
N SER A 363 11.74 2.69 7.16
CA SER A 363 12.41 3.03 8.41
C SER A 363 12.08 2.09 9.57
N HIS A 364 10.85 1.58 9.66
CA HIS A 364 10.43 0.59 10.67
C HIS A 364 10.89 -0.84 10.38
N PHE A 365 11.43 -1.09 9.19
CA PHE A 365 11.84 -2.40 8.70
C PHE A 365 13.35 -2.50 8.46
N ILE A 366 14.14 -1.48 8.79
CA ILE A 366 15.60 -1.46 8.58
C ILE A 366 16.32 -1.31 9.91
N GLN A 367 17.38 -2.11 10.11
CA GLN A 367 18.30 -1.93 11.23
C GLN A 367 19.76 -2.02 10.80
N VAL A 368 20.61 -1.19 11.40
CA VAL A 368 22.07 -1.25 11.22
C VAL A 368 22.66 -2.29 12.17
N ARG A 369 23.41 -3.25 11.63
CA ARG A 369 23.99 -4.39 12.36
C ARG A 369 25.51 -4.48 12.20
N GLY A 370 26.21 -3.40 12.55
CA GLY A 370 27.67 -3.34 12.57
C GLY A 370 28.28 -3.76 11.23
N ARG A 371 29.14 -4.79 11.24
CA ARG A 371 29.82 -5.29 10.03
C ARG A 371 28.87 -5.87 8.97
N SER A 372 27.66 -6.27 9.36
CA SER A 372 26.65 -6.81 8.44
C SER A 372 25.84 -5.74 7.72
N GLY A 373 26.16 -4.45 7.93
CA GLY A 373 25.49 -3.35 7.25
C GLY A 373 24.04 -3.15 7.70
N ARG A 374 23.20 -2.69 6.77
CA ARG A 374 21.76 -2.52 6.98
C ARG A 374 21.06 -3.81 6.57
N VAL A 375 20.16 -4.30 7.42
CA VAL A 375 19.37 -5.50 7.16
C VAL A 375 17.89 -5.22 7.37
N LEU A 376 17.05 -6.01 6.70
CA LEU A 376 15.62 -5.94 6.86
C LEU A 376 15.18 -6.72 8.11
N THR A 377 14.35 -6.09 8.93
CA THR A 377 13.87 -6.66 10.20
C THR A 377 12.37 -6.55 10.34
N VAL A 378 11.77 -7.53 11.02
CA VAL A 378 10.37 -7.50 11.47
C VAL A 378 10.36 -7.41 12.99
N SER A 379 9.65 -6.43 13.55
CA SER A 379 9.48 -6.33 15.00
C SER A 379 8.51 -7.38 15.52
N GLN A 380 8.48 -7.60 16.84
CA GLN A 380 7.51 -8.53 17.44
C GLN A 380 6.06 -8.13 17.13
N ASP A 381 5.73 -6.84 17.17
CA ASP A 381 4.37 -6.36 16.87
C ASP A 381 3.97 -6.63 15.42
N TYR A 382 4.87 -6.37 14.45
CA TYR A 382 4.62 -6.70 13.04
C TYR A 382 4.54 -8.21 12.81
N LEU A 383 5.35 -9.00 13.50
CA LEU A 383 5.29 -10.46 13.40
C LEU A 383 3.95 -10.99 13.92
N LEU A 384 3.46 -10.47 15.04
CA LEU A 384 2.16 -10.82 15.60
C LEU A 384 1.02 -10.44 14.66
N LEU A 385 1.02 -9.20 14.17
CA LEU A 385 0.04 -8.74 13.19
C LEU A 385 0.05 -9.64 11.94
N LEU A 386 1.22 -9.85 11.33
CA LEU A 386 1.37 -10.68 10.14
C LEU A 386 0.91 -12.13 10.39
N THR A 387 1.15 -12.66 11.59
CA THR A 387 0.66 -13.98 12.01
C THR A 387 -0.85 -14.03 12.07
N ASN A 388 -1.49 -13.05 12.72
CA ASN A 388 -2.95 -12.98 12.81
C ASN A 388 -3.61 -12.81 11.45
N LEU A 389 -3.08 -11.93 10.59
CA LEU A 389 -3.54 -11.75 9.21
C LEU A 389 -3.42 -13.05 8.39
N SER A 390 -2.29 -13.74 8.52
CA SER A 390 -2.05 -15.02 7.83
C SER A 390 -3.00 -16.11 8.27
N ILE A 391 -3.37 -16.17 9.55
CA ILE A 391 -4.36 -17.11 10.06
C ILE A 391 -5.78 -16.72 9.62
N GLY A 392 -6.12 -15.44 9.71
CA GLY A 392 -7.42 -14.87 9.36
C GLY A 392 -8.56 -15.48 10.19
N ASP A 393 -9.63 -15.87 9.50
CA ASP A 393 -10.85 -16.43 10.11
C ASP A 393 -10.64 -17.82 10.74
N ARG A 394 -9.51 -18.47 10.42
CA ARG A 394 -9.15 -19.79 10.95
C ARG A 394 -8.77 -19.69 12.43
N LYS A 395 -8.89 -20.81 13.16
CA LYS A 395 -8.44 -20.89 14.56
C LYS A 395 -6.92 -21.00 14.67
N GLN A 396 -6.32 -21.82 13.81
CA GLN A 396 -4.88 -22.09 13.75
C GLN A 396 -4.51 -22.64 12.39
N ILE A 397 -3.22 -22.55 12.06
CA ILE A 397 -2.62 -23.15 10.86
C ILE A 397 -1.30 -23.83 11.21
N GLN A 398 -0.82 -24.72 10.34
CA GLN A 398 0.50 -25.33 10.53
C GLN A 398 1.61 -24.26 10.35
N PHE A 399 2.72 -24.37 11.07
CA PHE A 399 3.83 -23.42 10.96
C PHE A 399 4.38 -23.29 9.52
N GLN A 400 4.45 -24.37 8.75
CA GLN A 400 4.88 -24.31 7.33
C GLN A 400 3.86 -23.60 6.44
N GLU A 401 2.57 -23.72 6.75
CA GLU A 401 1.51 -22.96 6.09
C GLU A 401 1.61 -21.47 6.45
N LEU A 402 1.86 -21.14 7.72
CA LEU A 402 2.13 -19.76 8.15
C LEU A 402 3.28 -19.12 7.37
N LEU A 403 4.41 -19.83 7.23
CA LEU A 403 5.53 -19.35 6.41
C LEU A 403 5.14 -19.18 4.94
N SER A 404 4.25 -20.03 4.42
CA SER A 404 3.74 -19.91 3.05
C SER A 404 2.86 -18.67 2.90
N GLU A 405 2.03 -18.35 3.89
CA GLU A 405 1.25 -17.11 3.93
C GLU A 405 2.12 -15.84 4.01
N PHE A 406 3.25 -15.89 4.73
CA PHE A 406 4.24 -14.81 4.73
C PHE A 406 4.87 -14.64 3.35
N LYS A 407 5.23 -15.76 2.70
CA LYS A 407 5.83 -15.76 1.36
C LYS A 407 4.88 -15.19 0.31
N LYS A 408 3.56 -15.41 0.41
CA LYS A 408 2.57 -14.76 -0.48
C LYS A 408 2.65 -13.24 -0.42
N ARG A 409 3.01 -12.66 0.73
CA ARG A 409 3.21 -11.22 0.93
C ARG A 409 4.64 -10.75 0.61
N GLY A 410 5.52 -11.67 0.23
CA GLY A 410 6.91 -11.38 -0.09
C GLY A 410 7.83 -11.34 1.13
N VAL A 411 7.33 -11.76 2.30
CA VAL A 411 8.11 -11.82 3.55
C VAL A 411 8.72 -13.21 3.69
N TRP A 412 10.04 -13.28 3.58
CA TRP A 412 10.79 -14.53 3.63
C TRP A 412 11.72 -14.54 4.83
N PHE A 413 11.92 -15.72 5.40
CA PHE A 413 12.82 -15.96 6.51
C PHE A 413 13.76 -17.10 6.11
N ASP A 414 15.02 -17.02 6.54
CA ASP A 414 15.89 -18.19 6.44
C ASP A 414 15.62 -19.16 7.60
N ARG A 415 16.27 -20.33 7.56
CA ARG A 415 16.10 -21.38 8.57
C ARG A 415 16.40 -20.93 10.00
N GLN A 416 17.32 -19.98 10.20
CA GLN A 416 17.64 -19.48 11.54
C GLN A 416 16.51 -18.59 12.07
N SER A 417 15.95 -17.73 11.23
CA SER A 417 14.79 -16.91 11.59
C SER A 417 13.53 -17.73 11.78
N GLU A 418 13.29 -18.77 10.96
CA GLU A 418 12.17 -19.70 11.18
C GLU A 418 12.22 -20.31 12.59
N GLN A 419 13.40 -20.73 13.05
CA GLN A 419 13.58 -21.24 14.43
C GLN A 419 13.40 -20.14 15.49
N ALA A 420 13.79 -18.90 15.19
CA ALA A 420 13.56 -17.77 16.09
C ALA A 420 12.06 -17.46 16.21
N ILE A 421 11.30 -17.54 15.12
CA ILE A 421 9.85 -17.34 15.09
C ILE A 421 9.16 -18.43 15.91
N ILE A 422 9.51 -19.72 15.75
CA ILE A 422 8.94 -20.80 16.58
C ILE A 422 9.17 -20.50 18.06
N ARG A 423 10.41 -20.20 18.47
CA ARG A 423 10.72 -19.89 19.88
C ARG A 423 9.96 -18.67 20.39
N PHE A 424 9.77 -17.66 19.55
CA PHE A 424 8.98 -16.48 19.90
C PHE A 424 7.50 -16.84 20.15
N LEU A 425 6.89 -17.58 19.22
CA LEU A 425 5.48 -17.99 19.29
C LEU A 425 5.24 -18.96 20.46
N GLU A 426 6.18 -19.84 20.77
CA GLU A 426 6.14 -20.71 21.96
C GLU A 426 6.17 -19.89 23.26
N ARG A 427 7.05 -18.89 23.33
CA ARG A 427 7.20 -18.05 24.52
C ARG A 427 5.93 -17.27 24.87
N ILE A 428 5.17 -16.84 23.87
CA ILE A 428 3.90 -16.12 24.07
C ILE A 428 2.69 -17.06 24.21
N GLY A 429 2.87 -18.37 24.06
CA GLY A 429 1.80 -19.37 24.21
C GLY A 429 0.93 -19.58 22.96
N ASN A 430 1.40 -19.16 21.78
CA ASN A 430 0.66 -19.23 20.52
C ASN A 430 0.90 -20.52 19.73
N VAL A 431 1.61 -21.49 20.31
CA VAL A 431 1.98 -22.75 19.66
C VAL A 431 1.30 -23.93 20.34
N GLU A 432 0.74 -24.83 19.53
CA GLU A 432 0.32 -26.16 19.96
C GLU A 432 1.13 -27.23 19.25
N ARG A 433 1.62 -28.20 20.04
CA ARG A 433 2.26 -29.41 19.52
C ARG A 433 1.26 -30.55 19.62
N MET A 434 0.88 -31.13 18.49
CA MET A 434 -0.01 -32.29 18.46
C MET A 434 0.84 -33.57 18.54
N SER A 435 0.56 -34.42 19.52
CA SER A 435 1.37 -35.62 19.82
C SER A 435 1.20 -36.77 18.83
N ASP A 436 0.18 -36.70 17.97
CA ASP A 436 -0.28 -37.77 17.06
C ASP A 436 0.38 -37.73 15.66
N SER A 437 1.04 -36.62 15.31
CA SER A 437 1.54 -36.34 13.96
C SER A 437 3.06 -36.14 13.86
N GLY A 438 3.81 -36.39 14.95
CA GLY A 438 5.27 -36.38 14.95
C GLY A 438 5.86 -35.00 14.64
N ASP A 439 6.01 -34.17 15.67
CA ASP A 439 6.65 -32.84 15.61
C ASP A 439 5.92 -31.74 14.82
N ALA A 440 4.66 -31.92 14.42
CA ALA A 440 3.88 -30.86 13.77
C ALA A 440 3.57 -29.71 14.75
N VAL A 441 3.99 -28.49 14.38
CA VAL A 441 3.78 -27.25 15.13
C VAL A 441 2.60 -26.48 14.53
N TYR A 442 1.56 -26.25 15.30
CA TYR A 442 0.41 -25.42 14.94
C TYR A 442 0.49 -24.06 15.63
N VAL A 443 0.12 -23.01 14.90
CA VAL A 443 0.15 -21.63 15.39
C VAL A 443 -1.26 -21.07 15.45
N ARG A 444 -1.63 -20.53 16.61
CA ARG A 444 -2.90 -19.85 16.89
C ARG A 444 -2.76 -18.34 16.77
N LYS A 445 -3.86 -17.67 16.42
CA LYS A 445 -3.95 -16.21 16.46
C LYS A 445 -4.00 -15.72 17.91
N THR A 446 -3.59 -14.47 18.15
CA THR A 446 -3.62 -13.84 19.50
C THR A 446 -4.94 -13.12 19.80
N LEU A 447 -5.98 -13.38 19.00
CA LEU A 447 -7.25 -12.63 18.98
C LEU A 447 -8.36 -13.37 19.71
#